data_AF-A0A5C4URZ0-F1
#
_entry.id   AF-A0A5C4URZ0-F1
#
_cell.length_a   1.000
_cell.length_b   1.000
_cell.length_c   1.000
_cell.angle_alpha   90.00
_cell.angle_beta   90.00
_cell.angle_gamma   90.00
#
_symmetry.space_group_name_H-M   'P 1'
#
loop_
_entity.id
_entity.type
_entity.pdbx_description
1 polymer ?
#
loop_
_entity_poly.entity_id
_entity_poly.type
_entity_poly.pdbx_seq_one_letter_code
_entity_poly.pdbx_strand_id
1 'polypeptide(L)'
;MSTQRPLTGIGTRLRHLLDLLEADLASAYPRLGLDDYRPRYSPVIRALVAHGPSTIGELAEAMRVTHSAASQTVAQLDRRGLVELSVGRDARQRVACLTERGRELLPVLDAEWEVAEAAMADLDAELSVPLSRLLTELEQALERRPYRERVAEAVRAVGPVGAGESVGAVGAVGAVGAVGAVGAVGADGAVGGVGSAGAVGGVGSVGVEESPGADEHSG
;
A
#
# COMPACT_ATOMS: atom_id res chain seq x y z
N MET A 1 17.18 8.12 29.28
CA MET A 1 16.27 8.89 28.39
C MET A 1 15.35 7.90 27.70
N SER A 2 14.13 7.73 28.23
CA SER A 2 13.13 6.84 27.64
C SER A 2 12.69 7.42 26.31
N THR A 3 13.08 6.78 25.21
CA THR A 3 12.68 7.16 23.86
C THR A 3 11.19 6.87 23.71
N GLN A 4 10.37 7.88 23.98
CA GLN A 4 8.92 7.77 23.84
C GLN A 4 8.62 7.56 22.36
N ARG A 5 8.23 6.33 22.00
CA ARG A 5 7.88 5.97 20.62
C ARG A 5 6.71 6.88 20.22
N PRO A 6 6.84 7.72 19.18
CA PRO A 6 5.74 8.58 18.76
C PRO A 6 4.53 7.69 18.43
N LEU A 7 3.36 8.03 18.99
CA LEU A 7 2.11 7.27 18.84
C LEU A 7 1.63 7.19 17.37
N THR A 8 2.18 8.02 16.48
CA THR A 8 1.92 8.02 15.05
C THR A 8 3.19 7.76 14.25
N GLY A 9 3.14 6.75 13.37
CA GLY A 9 4.22 6.46 12.43
C GLY A 9 4.35 7.55 11.37
N ILE A 10 5.52 7.62 10.73
CA ILE A 10 5.80 8.62 9.69
C ILE A 10 4.76 8.63 8.55
N GLY A 11 4.27 7.45 8.15
CA GLY A 11 3.25 7.34 7.10
C GLY A 11 1.92 8.02 7.45
N THR A 12 1.51 7.98 8.72
CA THR A 12 0.29 8.66 9.19
C THR A 12 0.45 10.17 9.14
N ARG A 13 1.63 10.69 9.53
CA ARG A 13 1.92 12.12 9.47
C ARG A 13 1.98 12.64 8.03
N LEU A 14 2.64 11.91 7.13
CA LEU A 14 2.70 12.27 5.72
C LEU A 14 1.30 12.30 5.08
N ARG A 15 0.46 11.31 5.39
CA ARG A 15 -0.92 11.28 4.90
C ARG A 15 -1.72 12.48 5.40
N HIS A 16 -1.64 12.78 6.69
CA HIS A 16 -2.35 13.92 7.26
C HIS A 16 -1.88 15.26 6.65
N LEU A 17 -0.57 15.43 6.41
CA LEU A 17 -0.03 16.61 5.74
C LEU A 17 -0.59 16.74 4.32
N LEU A 18 -0.62 15.64 3.56
CA LEU A 18 -1.22 15.63 2.23
C LEU A 18 -2.71 16.00 2.28
N ASP A 19 -3.47 15.45 3.23
CA ASP A 19 -4.89 15.75 3.39
C ASP A 19 -5.15 17.24 3.68
N LEU A 20 -4.29 17.90 4.47
CA LEU A 20 -4.38 19.34 4.74
C LEU A 20 -4.13 20.16 3.48
N LEU A 21 -3.03 19.88 2.77
CA LEU A 21 -2.68 20.58 1.53
C LEU A 21 -3.75 20.39 0.45
N GLU A 22 -4.26 19.17 0.28
CA GLU A 22 -5.34 18.88 -0.68
C GLU A 22 -6.64 19.60 -0.33
N ALA A 23 -7.01 19.66 0.96
CA ALA A 23 -8.22 20.34 1.41
C ALA A 23 -8.17 21.85 1.17
N ASP A 24 -7.04 22.48 1.50
CA ASP A 24 -6.85 23.91 1.32
C ASP A 24 -6.82 24.29 -0.16
N LEU A 25 -6.13 23.50 -1.00
CA LEU A 25 -6.11 23.71 -2.44
C LEU A 25 -7.51 23.53 -3.06
N ALA A 26 -8.24 22.47 -2.67
CA ALA A 26 -9.60 22.23 -3.15
C ALA A 26 -10.57 23.36 -2.77
N SER A 27 -10.34 24.05 -1.65
CA SER A 27 -11.17 25.18 -1.22
C SER A 27 -11.08 26.40 -2.16
N ALA A 28 -10.01 26.51 -2.96
CA ALA A 28 -9.82 27.58 -3.93
C ALA A 28 -10.61 27.35 -5.23
N TYR A 29 -10.96 26.11 -5.55
CA TYR A 29 -11.46 25.72 -6.87
C TYR A 29 -12.79 26.38 -7.25
N PRO A 30 -13.79 26.51 -6.37
CA PRO A 30 -15.04 27.21 -6.70
C PRO A 30 -14.82 28.67 -7.09
N ARG A 31 -13.80 29.35 -6.50
CA ARG A 31 -13.48 30.74 -6.84
C ARG A 31 -12.85 30.88 -8.23
N LEU A 32 -12.30 29.79 -8.76
CA LEU A 32 -11.68 29.69 -10.09
C LEU A 32 -12.64 29.12 -11.14
N GLY A 33 -13.90 28.84 -10.78
CA GLY A 33 -14.88 28.21 -11.69
C GLY A 33 -14.63 26.72 -11.94
N LEU A 34 -13.92 26.04 -11.02
CA LEU A 34 -13.51 24.64 -11.14
C LEU A 34 -14.39 23.70 -10.30
N ASP A 35 -15.71 23.91 -10.28
CA ASP A 35 -16.66 23.22 -9.39
C ASP A 35 -16.65 21.68 -9.52
N ASP A 36 -16.48 21.19 -10.75
CA ASP A 36 -16.45 19.74 -11.07
C ASP A 36 -15.04 19.13 -11.10
N TYR A 37 -14.02 19.95 -10.90
CA TYR A 37 -12.62 19.56 -10.91
C TYR A 37 -12.13 19.23 -9.49
N ARG A 38 -11.12 18.36 -9.36
CA ARG A 38 -10.56 17.95 -8.06
C ARG A 38 -9.04 17.91 -8.17
N PRO A 39 -8.28 18.31 -7.13
CA PRO A 39 -6.82 18.35 -7.19
C PRO A 39 -6.16 17.03 -7.62
N ARG A 40 -6.74 15.89 -7.21
CA ARG A 40 -6.28 14.55 -7.63
C ARG A 40 -6.35 14.27 -9.14
N TYR A 41 -7.03 15.11 -9.92
CA TYR A 41 -7.09 15.00 -11.38
C TYR A 41 -5.89 15.66 -12.07
N SER A 42 -5.28 16.67 -11.44
CA SER A 42 -4.19 17.48 -12.00
C SER A 42 -3.02 16.64 -12.52
N PRO A 43 -2.53 15.60 -11.81
CA PRO A 43 -1.42 14.79 -12.33
C PRO A 43 -1.73 14.08 -13.66
N VAL A 44 -2.95 13.59 -13.86
CA VAL A 44 -3.35 12.97 -15.15
C VAL A 44 -3.39 14.01 -16.25
N ILE A 45 -4.01 15.17 -16.00
CA ILE A 45 -4.11 16.24 -17.00
C ILE A 45 -2.73 16.75 -17.38
N ARG A 46 -1.85 17.02 -16.40
CA ARG A 46 -0.45 17.42 -16.62
C ARG A 46 0.31 16.40 -17.46
N ALA A 47 0.18 15.11 -17.17
CA ALA A 47 0.82 14.05 -17.96
C ALA A 47 0.32 14.03 -19.41
N LEU A 48 -0.99 14.17 -19.63
CA LEU A 48 -1.58 14.23 -20.97
C LEU A 48 -1.18 15.49 -21.76
N VAL A 49 -0.99 16.62 -21.08
CA VAL A 49 -0.46 17.85 -21.69
C VAL A 49 1.00 17.67 -22.09
N ALA A 50 1.82 17.10 -21.21
CA ALA A 50 3.26 16.95 -21.42
C ALA A 50 3.62 15.86 -22.44
N HIS A 51 2.90 14.73 -22.44
CA HIS A 51 3.24 13.54 -23.23
C HIS A 51 2.24 13.24 -24.34
N GLY A 52 1.11 13.96 -24.38
CA GLY A 52 0.01 13.67 -25.31
C GLY A 52 -0.80 12.43 -24.89
N PRO A 53 -1.56 11.84 -25.83
CA PRO A 53 -2.37 10.66 -25.57
C PRO A 53 -1.52 9.51 -24.98
N SER A 54 -1.93 9.02 -23.81
CA SER A 54 -1.13 8.09 -23.00
C SER A 54 -1.98 6.91 -22.54
N THR A 55 -1.37 5.72 -22.48
CA THR A 55 -1.99 4.54 -21.87
C THR A 55 -2.14 4.68 -20.36
N ILE A 56 -3.01 3.88 -19.75
CA ILE A 56 -3.16 3.84 -18.28
C ILE A 56 -1.83 3.48 -17.59
N GLY A 57 -1.02 2.61 -18.20
CA GLY A 57 0.29 2.23 -17.69
C GLY A 57 1.26 3.40 -17.64
N GLU A 58 1.37 4.14 -18.75
CA GLU A 58 2.23 5.33 -18.85
C GLU A 58 1.78 6.42 -17.86
N LEU A 59 0.45 6.63 -17.72
CA LEU A 59 -0.08 7.56 -16.73
C LEU A 59 0.22 7.13 -15.28
N ALA A 60 0.12 5.83 -14.97
CA ALA A 60 0.44 5.33 -13.64
C ALA A 60 1.92 5.54 -13.29
N GLU A 61 2.82 5.34 -14.26
CA GLU A 61 4.25 5.60 -14.12
C GLU A 61 4.54 7.08 -13.93
N ALA A 62 3.96 7.95 -14.78
CA ALA A 62 4.14 9.41 -14.68
C ALA A 62 3.63 9.97 -13.34
N MET A 63 2.50 9.46 -12.85
CA MET A 63 1.92 9.86 -11.57
C MET A 63 2.59 9.19 -10.34
N ARG A 64 3.46 8.20 -10.56
CA ARG A 64 4.04 7.34 -9.51
C ARG A 64 3.01 6.69 -8.60
N VAL A 65 1.88 6.24 -9.17
CA VAL A 65 0.81 5.53 -8.45
C VAL A 65 0.60 4.12 -9.00
N THR A 66 -0.24 3.33 -8.34
CA THR A 66 -0.63 2.01 -8.86
C THR A 66 -1.48 2.13 -10.13
N HIS A 67 -1.41 1.13 -11.00
CA HIS A 67 -2.26 1.05 -12.18
C HIS A 67 -3.77 1.16 -11.85
N SER A 68 -4.21 0.57 -10.74
CA SER A 68 -5.60 0.65 -10.29
C SER A 68 -6.01 2.07 -9.89
N ALA A 69 -5.13 2.82 -9.21
CA ALA A 69 -5.38 4.21 -8.85
C ALA A 69 -5.45 5.10 -10.09
N ALA A 70 -4.50 4.96 -11.03
CA ALA A 70 -4.53 5.69 -12.30
C ALA A 70 -5.82 5.40 -13.09
N SER A 71 -6.19 4.12 -13.23
CA SER A 71 -7.43 3.71 -13.91
C SER A 71 -8.68 4.33 -13.28
N GLN A 72 -8.77 4.36 -11.95
CA GLN A 72 -9.89 4.98 -11.24
C GLN A 72 -9.97 6.49 -11.48
N THR A 73 -8.83 7.19 -11.50
CA THR A 73 -8.77 8.63 -11.79
C THR A 73 -9.18 8.91 -13.23
N VAL A 74 -8.66 8.15 -14.20
CA VAL A 74 -9.02 8.30 -15.62
C VAL A 74 -10.50 8.02 -15.85
N ALA A 75 -11.07 6.98 -15.22
CA ALA A 75 -12.51 6.71 -15.30
C ALA A 75 -13.37 7.83 -14.69
N GLN A 76 -12.87 8.55 -13.68
CA GLN A 76 -13.56 9.72 -13.11
C GLN A 76 -13.51 10.94 -14.02
N LEU A 77 -12.40 11.12 -14.75
CA LEU A 77 -12.23 12.17 -15.76
C LEU A 77 -13.06 11.90 -17.01
N ASP A 78 -13.13 10.64 -17.44
CA ASP A 78 -13.97 10.17 -18.55
C ASP A 78 -15.46 10.43 -18.31
N ARG A 79 -15.96 10.06 -17.12
CA ARG A 79 -17.35 10.37 -16.71
C ARG A 79 -17.68 11.87 -16.69
N ARG A 80 -16.67 12.74 -16.56
CA ARG A 80 -16.83 14.20 -16.56
C ARG A 80 -16.64 14.82 -17.95
N GLY A 81 -16.31 14.00 -18.96
CA GLY A 81 -16.04 14.46 -20.31
C GLY A 81 -14.78 15.31 -20.43
N LEU A 82 -13.82 15.17 -19.52
CA LEU A 82 -12.53 15.88 -19.56
C LEU A 82 -11.44 15.07 -20.27
N VAL A 83 -11.55 13.75 -20.17
CA VAL A 83 -10.70 12.77 -20.85
C VAL A 83 -11.63 11.82 -21.60
N GLU A 84 -11.14 11.19 -22.66
CA GLU A 84 -11.82 10.06 -23.29
C GLU A 84 -10.85 8.89 -23.42
N LEU A 85 -11.38 7.67 -23.32
CA LEU A 85 -10.61 6.43 -23.52
C LEU A 85 -10.87 5.85 -24.90
N SER A 86 -9.87 5.90 -25.77
CA SER A 86 -9.89 5.30 -27.10
C SER A 86 -9.16 3.95 -27.12
N VAL A 87 -9.45 3.13 -28.13
CA VAL A 87 -8.71 1.89 -28.38
C VAL A 87 -7.33 2.27 -28.93
N GLY A 88 -6.28 1.77 -28.29
CA GLY A 88 -4.90 2.01 -28.69
C GLY A 88 -4.51 1.23 -29.96
N ARG A 89 -3.22 1.32 -30.32
CA ARG A 89 -2.65 0.56 -31.45
C ARG A 89 -2.75 -0.95 -31.25
N ASP A 90 -2.67 -1.43 -30.01
CA ASP A 90 -3.09 -2.78 -29.62
C ASP A 90 -4.53 -2.67 -29.08
N ALA A 91 -5.45 -3.48 -29.61
CA ALA A 91 -6.85 -3.51 -29.18
C ALA A 91 -7.02 -3.81 -27.68
N ARG A 92 -5.99 -4.34 -27.02
CA ARG A 92 -5.94 -4.60 -25.57
C ARG A 92 -5.53 -3.39 -24.72
N GLN A 93 -5.00 -2.33 -25.33
CA GLN A 93 -4.59 -1.13 -24.63
C GLN A 93 -5.63 -0.02 -24.81
N ARG A 94 -5.97 0.66 -23.70
CA ARG A 94 -6.79 1.87 -23.74
C ARG A 94 -5.88 3.07 -23.60
N VAL A 95 -6.06 4.05 -24.48
CA VAL A 95 -5.31 5.31 -24.52
C VAL A 95 -6.24 6.42 -24.07
N ALA A 96 -5.81 7.17 -23.06
CA ALA A 96 -6.48 8.35 -22.57
C ALA A 96 -6.03 9.57 -23.38
N CYS A 97 -6.98 10.41 -23.80
CA CYS A 97 -6.70 11.70 -24.44
C CYS A 97 -7.63 12.79 -23.90
N LEU A 98 -7.16 14.04 -23.91
CA LEU A 98 -7.98 15.19 -23.53
C LEU A 98 -9.07 15.41 -24.58
N THR A 99 -10.31 15.56 -24.12
CA THR A 99 -11.44 15.99 -24.93
C THR A 99 -11.31 17.48 -25.28
N GLU A 100 -12.19 17.99 -26.14
CA GLU A 100 -12.30 19.43 -26.40
C GLU A 100 -12.56 20.22 -25.10
N ARG A 101 -13.56 19.80 -24.32
CA ARG A 101 -13.85 20.37 -22.99
C ARG A 101 -12.65 20.31 -22.04
N GLY A 102 -11.89 19.20 -22.06
CA GLY A 102 -10.67 19.07 -21.26
C GLY A 102 -9.61 20.09 -21.65
N ARG A 103 -9.47 20.39 -22.94
CA ARG A 103 -8.53 21.40 -23.46
C ARG A 103 -8.99 22.83 -23.16
N GLU A 104 -10.29 23.10 -23.20
CA GLU A 104 -10.85 24.42 -22.85
C GLU A 104 -10.57 24.82 -21.40
N LEU A 105 -10.43 23.85 -20.50
CA LEU A 105 -10.09 24.11 -19.09
C LEU A 105 -8.59 24.41 -18.88
N LEU A 106 -7.70 24.07 -19.82
CA LEU A 106 -6.25 24.17 -19.62
C LEU A 106 -5.79 25.57 -19.21
N PRO A 107 -6.24 26.69 -19.81
CA PRO A 107 -5.79 28.02 -19.38
C PRO A 107 -6.12 28.33 -17.92
N VAL A 108 -7.26 27.83 -17.41
CA VAL A 108 -7.66 28.01 -16.00
C VAL A 108 -6.84 27.11 -15.09
N LEU A 109 -6.58 25.86 -15.51
CA LEU A 109 -5.76 24.91 -14.76
C LEU A 109 -4.29 25.36 -14.69
N ASP A 110 -3.73 25.85 -15.79
CA ASP A 110 -2.37 26.38 -15.82
C ASP A 110 -2.22 27.57 -14.87
N ALA A 111 -3.20 28.49 -14.86
CA ALA A 111 -3.20 29.60 -13.91
C ALA A 111 -3.35 29.14 -12.45
N GLU A 112 -4.17 28.12 -12.18
CA GLU A 112 -4.30 27.52 -10.85
C GLU A 112 -3.00 26.86 -10.38
N TRP A 113 -2.31 26.18 -11.29
CA TRP A 113 -1.02 25.55 -11.02
C TRP A 113 0.06 26.55 -10.65
N GLU A 114 0.16 27.66 -11.38
CA GLU A 114 1.08 28.75 -11.05
C GLU A 114 0.78 29.34 -9.66
N VAL A 115 -0.50 29.51 -9.32
CA VAL A 115 -0.91 29.99 -7.99
C VAL A 115 -0.55 28.98 -6.89
N ALA A 116 -0.79 27.69 -7.13
CA ALA A 116 -0.44 26.63 -6.18
C ALA A 116 1.09 26.51 -6.00
N GLU A 117 1.86 26.66 -7.07
CA GLU A 117 3.33 26.66 -7.04
C GLU A 117 3.87 27.88 -6.28
N ALA A 118 3.30 29.07 -6.49
CA ALA A 118 3.66 30.26 -5.72
C ALA A 118 3.33 30.10 -4.22
N ALA A 119 2.14 29.58 -3.89
CA ALA A 119 1.75 29.34 -2.50
C ALA A 119 2.66 28.30 -1.81
N MET A 120 3.10 27.27 -2.54
CA MET A 120 4.06 26.30 -2.03
C MET A 120 5.44 26.91 -1.83
N ALA A 121 5.88 27.80 -2.71
CA ALA A 121 7.15 28.53 -2.57
C ALA A 121 7.13 29.47 -1.35
N ASP A 122 6.02 30.15 -1.09
CA ASP A 122 5.82 30.96 0.10
C ASP A 122 5.88 30.10 1.37
N LEU A 123 5.21 28.94 1.38
CA LEU A 123 5.30 27.98 2.49
C LEU A 123 6.73 27.47 2.70
N ASP A 124 7.44 27.12 1.62
CA ASP A 124 8.83 26.66 1.67
C ASP A 124 9.77 27.71 2.29
N ALA A 125 9.49 29.01 2.12
CA ALA A 125 10.26 30.10 2.70
C ALA A 125 10.11 30.22 4.23
N GLU A 126 9.04 29.67 4.81
CA GLU A 126 8.83 29.61 6.27
C GLU A 126 9.60 28.44 6.92
N LEU A 127 10.05 27.47 6.14
CA LEU A 127 10.70 26.26 6.63
C LEU A 127 12.21 26.42 6.73
N SER A 128 12.81 25.80 7.75
CA SER A 128 14.29 25.75 7.88
C SER A 128 14.97 25.01 6.71
N VAL A 129 14.24 24.08 6.08
CA VAL A 129 14.63 23.36 4.87
C VAL A 129 13.39 23.30 3.98
N PRO A 130 13.46 23.77 2.72
CA PRO A 130 12.34 23.67 1.78
C PRO A 130 11.87 22.21 1.64
N LEU A 131 10.57 21.99 1.75
CA LEU A 131 9.96 20.66 1.68
C LEU A 131 10.21 20.03 0.30
N SER A 132 10.07 20.82 -0.77
CA SER A 132 10.35 20.40 -2.15
C SER A 132 11.75 19.80 -2.31
N ARG A 133 12.76 20.46 -1.72
CA ARG A 133 14.14 19.99 -1.69
C ARG A 133 14.28 18.71 -0.87
N LEU A 134 13.70 18.66 0.33
CA LEU A 134 13.79 17.49 1.20
C LEU A 134 13.14 16.26 0.56
N LEU A 135 12.00 16.42 -0.11
CA LEU A 135 11.33 15.35 -0.86
C LEU A 135 12.24 14.84 -2.00
N THR A 136 12.85 15.75 -2.76
CA THR A 136 13.81 15.38 -3.82
C THR A 136 15.00 14.59 -3.26
N GLU A 137 15.60 15.06 -2.17
CA GLU A 137 16.72 14.37 -1.52
C GLU A 137 16.31 12.98 -0.98
N LEU A 138 15.09 12.87 -0.45
CA LEU A 138 14.54 11.60 0.05
C LEU A 138 14.30 10.61 -1.09
N GLU A 139 13.71 11.04 -2.20
CA GLU A 139 13.50 10.21 -3.39
C GLU A 139 14.83 9.66 -3.92
N GLN A 140 15.82 10.52 -4.12
CA GLN A 140 17.17 10.12 -4.55
C GLN A 140 17.83 9.15 -3.55
N ALA A 141 17.60 9.33 -2.24
CA ALA A 141 18.13 8.42 -1.22
C ALA A 141 17.45 7.05 -1.24
N LEU A 142 16.16 6.99 -1.58
CA LEU A 142 15.38 5.76 -1.72
C LEU A 142 15.72 5.02 -3.02
N GLU A 143 16.00 5.73 -4.11
CA GLU A 143 16.49 5.14 -5.37
C GLU A 143 17.86 4.51 -5.18
N ARG A 144 18.79 5.23 -4.52
CA ARG A 144 20.14 4.69 -4.25
C ARG A 144 20.12 3.49 -3.32
N ARG A 145 19.24 3.49 -2.33
CA ARG A 145 19.12 2.39 -1.36
C ARG A 145 17.66 2.26 -0.88
N PRO A 146 16.89 1.32 -1.47
CA PRO A 146 15.50 1.11 -1.15
C PRO A 146 15.25 0.90 0.34
N TYR A 147 14.11 1.40 0.84
CA TYR A 147 13.76 1.28 2.25
C TYR A 147 13.71 -0.19 2.75
N ARG A 148 13.26 -1.12 1.89
CA ARG A 148 13.24 -2.57 2.19
C ARG A 148 14.60 -3.13 2.59
N GLU A 149 15.69 -2.62 2.00
CA GLU A 149 17.04 -3.08 2.33
C GLU A 149 17.50 -2.55 3.68
N ARG A 150 17.12 -1.32 4.02
CA ARG A 150 17.39 -0.71 5.32
C ARG A 150 16.64 -1.46 6.43
N VAL A 151 15.37 -1.79 6.18
CA VAL A 151 14.56 -2.61 7.08
C VAL A 151 15.16 -3.99 7.26
N ALA A 152 15.54 -4.68 6.18
CA ALA A 152 16.16 -6.00 6.26
C ALA A 152 17.50 -5.99 7.03
N GLU A 153 18.32 -4.95 6.86
CA GLU A 153 19.53 -4.74 7.67
C GLU A 153 19.21 -4.53 9.16
N ALA A 154 18.26 -3.66 9.47
CA ALA A 154 17.85 -3.41 10.86
C ALA A 154 17.28 -4.66 11.53
N VAL A 155 16.47 -5.46 10.82
CA VAL A 155 15.94 -6.74 11.32
C VAL A 155 17.07 -7.72 11.62
N ARG A 156 18.09 -7.82 10.76
CA ARG A 156 19.26 -8.67 11.02
C ARG A 156 20.07 -8.19 12.22
N ALA A 157 20.20 -6.88 12.42
CA ALA A 157 20.95 -6.29 13.53
C ALA A 157 20.28 -6.48 14.90
N VAL A 158 18.94 -6.53 14.94
CA VAL A 158 18.18 -6.87 16.16
C VAL A 158 18.35 -8.34 16.56
N GLY A 159 18.91 -9.18 15.66
CA GLY A 159 18.99 -10.62 15.82
C GLY A 159 17.61 -11.28 15.69
N PRO A 160 17.53 -12.63 15.67
CA PRO A 160 16.26 -13.28 15.94
C PRO A 160 15.78 -12.75 17.29
N VAL A 161 14.61 -12.13 17.34
CA VAL A 161 13.87 -11.97 18.60
C VAL A 161 13.85 -13.37 19.18
N GLY A 162 14.54 -13.55 20.30
CA GLY A 162 14.83 -14.87 20.85
C GLY A 162 13.58 -15.73 20.75
N ALA A 163 13.75 -16.96 20.27
CA ALA A 163 12.80 -18.01 20.54
C ALA A 163 12.62 -18.02 22.07
N GLY A 164 11.61 -17.28 22.53
CA GLY A 164 11.14 -17.31 23.90
C GLY A 164 10.66 -18.73 24.09
N GLU A 165 11.48 -19.48 24.83
CA GLU A 165 11.23 -20.82 25.32
C GLU A 165 11.05 -21.85 24.19
N SER A 166 12.06 -22.71 24.06
CA SER A 166 11.84 -24.03 23.50
C SER A 166 10.69 -24.68 24.27
N VAL A 167 9.48 -24.63 23.72
CA VAL A 167 8.43 -25.56 24.09
C VAL A 167 9.06 -26.93 23.85
N GLY A 168 9.27 -27.67 24.94
CA GLY A 168 9.89 -28.99 24.93
C GLY A 168 9.29 -29.83 23.81
N ALA A 169 10.14 -30.59 23.12
CA ALA A 169 9.75 -31.42 21.98
C ALA A 169 8.40 -32.09 22.24
N VAL A 170 7.37 -31.65 21.50
CA VAL A 170 6.09 -32.36 21.48
C VAL A 170 6.41 -33.73 20.92
N GLY A 171 6.31 -34.76 21.77
CA GLY A 171 6.52 -36.14 21.37
C GLY A 171 5.71 -36.45 20.13
N ALA A 172 6.31 -37.19 19.19
CA ALA A 172 5.74 -37.51 17.90
C ALA A 172 4.24 -37.85 18.00
N VAL A 173 3.41 -37.05 17.35
CA VAL A 173 1.99 -37.38 17.18
C VAL A 173 1.94 -38.70 16.42
N GLY A 174 1.40 -39.73 17.06
CA GLY A 174 1.20 -41.04 16.44
C GLY A 174 0.45 -40.88 15.12
N ALA A 175 0.88 -41.63 14.10
CA ALA A 175 0.35 -41.55 12.74
C ALA A 175 -1.19 -41.48 12.73
N VAL A 176 -1.73 -40.45 12.08
CA VAL A 176 -3.16 -40.35 11.80
C VAL A 176 -3.54 -41.57 10.95
N GLY A 177 -4.43 -42.41 11.48
CA GLY A 177 -4.99 -43.53 10.74
C GLY A 177 -5.62 -43.06 9.44
N ALA A 178 -5.42 -43.82 8.37
CA ALA A 178 -5.87 -43.49 7.02
C ALA A 178 -7.32 -43.00 6.99
N VAL A 179 -7.55 -41.84 6.36
CA VAL A 179 -8.90 -41.35 6.07
C VAL A 179 -9.57 -42.34 5.12
N GLY A 180 -10.73 -42.87 5.52
CA GLY A 180 -11.54 -43.75 4.68
C GLY A 180 -11.90 -43.06 3.35
N ALA A 181 -11.87 -43.83 2.27
CA ALA A 181 -12.13 -43.33 0.91
C ALA A 181 -13.46 -42.57 0.81
N VAL A 182 -13.43 -41.40 0.19
CA VAL A 182 -14.65 -40.65 -0.18
C VAL A 182 -15.34 -41.42 -1.30
N GLY A 183 -16.61 -41.80 -1.09
CA GLY A 183 -17.42 -42.44 -2.11
C GLY A 183 -17.63 -41.55 -3.34
N ALA A 184 -17.63 -42.16 -4.53
CA ALA A 184 -17.83 -41.46 -5.80
C ALA A 184 -19.16 -40.69 -5.84
N VAL A 185 -19.13 -39.47 -6.37
CA VAL A 185 -20.34 -38.67 -6.63
C VAL A 185 -21.07 -39.25 -7.84
N GLY A 186 -22.25 -39.84 -7.61
CA GLY A 186 -23.17 -40.24 -8.67
C GLY A 186 -23.86 -39.03 -9.30
N ALA A 187 -24.06 -39.08 -10.61
CA ALA A 187 -24.80 -38.07 -11.37
C ALA A 187 -26.31 -38.20 -11.09
N ASP A 188 -26.77 -37.72 -9.94
CA ASP A 188 -28.17 -37.29 -9.67
C ASP A 188 -28.37 -36.88 -8.19
N GLY A 189 -27.52 -35.98 -7.67
CA GLY A 189 -27.87 -35.08 -6.55
C GLY A 189 -28.19 -35.68 -5.18
N ALA A 190 -27.98 -36.97 -4.92
CA ALA A 190 -28.12 -37.56 -3.59
C ALA A 190 -26.76 -37.70 -2.89
N VAL A 191 -26.54 -36.95 -1.79
CA VAL A 191 -25.34 -37.06 -0.95
C VAL A 191 -25.36 -38.39 -0.19
N GLY A 192 -24.38 -39.26 -0.46
CA GLY A 192 -24.16 -40.50 0.31
C GLY A 192 -23.69 -40.21 1.73
N GLY A 193 -24.16 -40.99 2.70
CA GLY A 193 -23.90 -40.78 4.13
C GLY A 193 -22.42 -40.79 4.50
N VAL A 194 -22.05 -39.90 5.43
CA VAL A 194 -20.69 -39.77 5.98
C VAL A 194 -20.35 -41.02 6.82
N GLY A 195 -19.24 -41.68 6.51
CA GLY A 195 -18.71 -42.78 7.32
C GLY A 195 -18.31 -42.31 8.73
N SER A 196 -18.50 -43.16 9.74
CA SER A 196 -18.21 -42.85 11.14
C SER A 196 -16.73 -42.53 11.38
N ALA A 197 -16.46 -41.50 12.20
CA ALA A 197 -15.11 -41.14 12.62
C ALA A 197 -14.47 -42.27 13.43
N GLY A 198 -13.23 -42.63 13.10
CA GLY A 198 -12.43 -43.57 13.88
C GLY A 198 -12.07 -43.01 15.27
N ALA A 199 -11.93 -43.90 16.25
CA ALA A 199 -11.63 -43.54 17.63
C ALA A 199 -10.27 -42.82 17.77
N VAL A 200 -10.23 -41.77 18.61
CA VAL A 200 -9.02 -41.01 18.93
C VAL A 200 -8.15 -41.81 19.90
N GLY A 201 -6.87 -42.00 19.57
CA GLY A 201 -5.89 -42.65 20.46
C GLY A 201 -5.61 -41.80 21.71
N GLY A 202 -5.41 -42.45 22.86
CA GLY A 202 -5.20 -41.80 24.15
C GLY A 202 -3.90 -40.99 24.25
N VAL A 203 -3.95 -39.91 25.05
CA VAL A 203 -2.82 -39.00 25.32
C VAL A 203 -1.78 -39.69 26.21
N GLY A 204 -0.50 -39.64 25.83
CA GLY A 204 0.60 -40.13 26.66
C GLY A 204 0.87 -39.23 27.88
N SER A 205 1.23 -39.82 29.01
CA SER A 205 1.50 -39.13 30.28
C SER A 205 2.80 -38.32 30.24
N VAL A 206 2.78 -37.13 30.86
CA VAL A 206 3.92 -36.23 31.06
C VAL A 206 4.92 -36.86 32.04
N GLY A 207 6.20 -36.94 31.66
CA GLY A 207 7.29 -37.32 32.56
C GLY A 207 7.61 -36.19 33.54
N VAL A 208 7.72 -36.52 34.82
CA VAL A 208 8.12 -35.56 35.87
C VAL A 208 9.63 -35.42 35.85
N GLU A 209 10.11 -34.19 35.72
CA GLU A 209 11.54 -33.83 35.72
C GLU A 209 12.09 -33.93 37.16
N GLU A 210 13.13 -34.76 37.37
CA GLU A 210 13.84 -34.84 38.65
C GLU A 210 14.64 -33.57 38.92
N SER A 211 14.52 -33.03 40.14
CA SER A 211 15.31 -31.90 40.63
C SER A 211 16.73 -32.35 41.04
N PRO A 212 17.80 -31.62 40.70
CA PRO A 212 19.14 -31.96 41.18
C PRO A 212 19.39 -31.41 42.59
N GLY A 213 20.21 -32.18 43.32
CA GLY A 213 20.47 -32.11 44.75
C GLY A 213 21.04 -30.81 45.31
N ALA A 214 20.72 -30.59 46.58
CA ALA A 214 21.42 -29.69 47.48
C ALA A 214 22.47 -30.49 48.26
N ASP A 215 23.69 -29.98 48.34
CA ASP A 215 24.75 -30.23 49.34
C ASP A 215 25.97 -29.38 48.91
N GLU A 216 26.72 -28.61 49.69
CA GLU A 216 26.84 -28.28 51.12
C GLU A 216 27.77 -27.05 51.21
N HIS A 217 27.68 -26.19 52.24
CA HIS A 217 28.86 -25.70 53.00
C HIS A 217 28.47 -24.89 54.25
N SER A 218 28.65 -25.52 55.41
CA SER A 218 28.97 -24.86 56.69
C SER A 218 29.66 -25.89 57.59
N GLY A 219 30.89 -25.60 57.99
CA GLY A 219 31.70 -26.42 58.90
C GLY A 219 33.18 -26.30 58.63
#